data_AF-A0A397SWT5-F1
#
_entry.id   AF-A0A397SWT5-F1
#
_cell.length_a   1.000
_cell.length_b   1.000
_cell.length_c   1.000
_cell.angle_alpha   90.00
_cell.angle_beta   90.00
_cell.angle_gamma   90.00
#
_symmetry.space_group_name_H-M   'P 1'
#
loop_
_entity.id
_entity.type
_entity.pdbx_description
1 polymer ?
#
loop_
_entity_poly.entity_id
_entity_poly.type
_entity_poly.pdbx_seq_one_letter_code
_entity_poly.pdbx_strand_id
1 'polypeptide(L)'
;MISIFHSGLSKDYSSTLNDPDDFNVIIQAGINKNIKEFRAHSVILRARSPYFKIALSTDWITKRNNIFMFNKPNITPIIFDMILKYIYAGELNLTNQLSEDILNLLVASDELLLEELVEYLQEYLIEQHQNWVHKNFVLVLNTVYNLANCNNIKDYCFNIICSNPKLLITLKDFPSLDKNILYDLFKRNDFKIEEIVAWDCLIKWGIKQTPGLKKNYNDDDDDDDVIINWNNENFEALKKTLNQFIPLIRFVELSPSDFFDKVRPFKAIFSDHIYEELEEFYYKGTLPKTTALTSRGKVENRVILRHKNSDFIRIRDKIMSKLKVERSCSEIELTQWYLEEYGNELESEEMIEAEGIKFRKVIKRLIKDAWLQPIDDEIGPEGFDERLTIDSIEPIVDLDTLGDKFEFGFDRWNGKQRKRGNFNNNQLRRKMRR
;
A
#
# COMPACT_ATOMS: atom_id res chain seq x y z
N MET A 1 0.30 -40.84 -15.37
CA MET A 1 -0.82 -40.02 -14.87
C MET A 1 -0.67 -39.94 -13.37
N ILE A 2 -0.62 -38.74 -12.78
CA ILE A 2 -0.52 -38.55 -11.32
C ILE A 2 -1.88 -38.03 -10.85
N SER A 3 -2.57 -38.81 -10.02
CA SER A 3 -3.80 -38.37 -9.35
C SER A 3 -3.44 -37.64 -8.06
N ILE A 4 -4.05 -36.47 -7.83
CA ILE A 4 -3.73 -35.57 -6.70
C ILE A 4 -4.87 -35.62 -5.68
N PHE A 5 -4.55 -35.97 -4.42
CA PHE A 5 -5.53 -36.14 -3.33
C PHE A 5 -5.27 -35.19 -2.15
N HIS A 6 -4.87 -33.95 -2.42
CA HIS A 6 -4.51 -32.98 -1.37
C HIS A 6 -5.66 -32.62 -0.42
N SER A 7 -6.91 -32.60 -0.89
CA SER A 7 -8.07 -32.28 -0.03
C SER A 7 -8.29 -33.32 1.07
N GLY A 8 -8.16 -34.62 0.74
CA GLY A 8 -8.24 -35.69 1.75
C GLY A 8 -7.13 -35.56 2.78
N LEU A 9 -5.89 -35.41 2.31
CA LEU A 9 -4.71 -35.22 3.16
C LEU A 9 -4.85 -34.01 4.10
N SER A 10 -5.33 -32.88 3.59
CA SER A 10 -5.55 -31.66 4.37
C SER A 10 -6.61 -31.87 5.46
N LYS A 11 -7.74 -32.53 5.14
CA LYS A 11 -8.78 -32.87 6.12
C LYS A 11 -8.26 -33.81 7.20
N ASP A 12 -7.46 -34.81 6.81
CA ASP A 12 -6.86 -35.76 7.76
C ASP A 12 -5.96 -35.01 8.75
N TYR A 13 -5.07 -34.12 8.29
CA TYR A 13 -4.26 -33.29 9.20
C TYR A 13 -5.12 -32.33 10.03
N SER A 14 -6.13 -31.68 9.44
CA SER A 14 -7.05 -30.79 10.17
C SER A 14 -7.73 -31.51 11.34
N SER A 15 -8.11 -32.79 11.17
CA SER A 15 -8.71 -33.57 12.25
C SER A 15 -7.78 -33.76 13.45
N THR A 16 -6.47 -33.93 13.22
CA THR A 16 -5.46 -34.02 14.29
C THR A 16 -5.27 -32.72 15.07
N LEU A 17 -5.75 -31.57 14.57
CA LEU A 17 -5.75 -30.33 15.34
C LEU A 17 -6.89 -30.31 16.38
N ASN A 18 -8.02 -30.95 16.08
CA ASN A 18 -9.19 -31.01 16.97
C ASN A 18 -9.07 -32.13 18.00
N ASP A 19 -8.50 -33.27 17.62
CA ASP A 19 -8.15 -34.37 18.52
C ASP A 19 -6.64 -34.66 18.44
N PRO A 20 -5.83 -33.94 19.22
CA PRO A 20 -4.39 -33.89 19.06
C PRO A 20 -3.73 -35.07 19.78
N ASP A 21 -3.92 -36.29 19.27
CA ASP A 21 -3.13 -37.44 19.67
C ASP A 21 -1.65 -37.26 19.31
N ASP A 22 -0.73 -37.83 20.09
CA ASP A 22 0.73 -37.69 19.90
C ASP A 22 1.28 -36.24 19.82
N PHE A 23 0.53 -35.26 20.31
CA PHE A 23 1.00 -33.88 20.35
C PHE A 23 2.29 -33.75 21.18
N ASN A 24 3.22 -32.94 20.67
CA ASN A 24 4.50 -32.70 21.36
C ASN A 24 4.83 -31.21 21.52
N VAL A 25 3.87 -30.33 21.19
CA VAL A 25 3.97 -28.89 21.38
C VAL A 25 2.72 -28.38 22.08
N ILE A 26 2.88 -27.55 23.11
CA ILE A 26 1.83 -26.71 23.67
C ILE A 26 2.20 -25.25 23.39
N ILE A 27 1.27 -24.51 22.80
CA ILE A 27 1.40 -23.08 22.53
C ILE A 27 0.35 -22.34 23.34
N GLN A 28 0.80 -21.43 24.19
CA GLN A 28 -0.04 -20.54 24.96
C GLN A 28 -0.14 -19.21 24.20
N ALA A 29 -1.33 -18.83 23.74
CA ALA A 29 -1.56 -17.56 23.05
C ALA A 29 -2.45 -16.62 23.88
N GLY A 30 -2.18 -15.32 23.78
CA GLY A 30 -2.92 -14.25 24.46
C GLY A 30 -2.36 -13.85 25.83
N ILE A 31 -3.02 -12.87 26.47
CA ILE A 31 -2.58 -12.27 27.74
C ILE A 31 -3.75 -12.25 28.74
N ASN A 32 -3.42 -12.32 30.03
CA ASN A 32 -4.36 -12.16 31.15
C ASN A 32 -5.51 -13.17 31.10
N LYS A 33 -6.76 -12.69 31.01
CA LYS A 33 -7.97 -13.51 31.02
C LYS A 33 -8.29 -14.13 29.66
N ASN A 34 -7.61 -13.72 28.58
CA ASN A 34 -7.84 -14.22 27.22
C ASN A 34 -6.67 -15.09 26.76
N ILE A 35 -6.27 -16.04 27.61
CA ILE A 35 -5.22 -17.01 27.31
C ILE A 35 -5.87 -18.32 26.86
N LYS A 36 -5.38 -18.89 25.77
CA LYS A 36 -5.77 -20.23 25.30
C LYS A 36 -4.53 -21.07 25.05
N GLU A 37 -4.60 -22.34 25.45
CA GLU A 37 -3.59 -23.34 25.13
C GLU A 37 -3.99 -24.10 23.85
N PHE A 38 -3.02 -24.29 22.97
CA PHE A 38 -3.14 -25.04 21.74
C PHE A 38 -2.17 -26.20 21.76
N ARG A 39 -2.66 -27.41 21.49
CA ARG A 39 -1.82 -28.60 21.32
C ARG A 39 -1.52 -28.78 19.84
N ALA A 40 -0.27 -29.07 19.51
CA ALA A 40 0.19 -29.15 18.13
C ALA A 40 1.38 -30.12 17.95
N HIS A 41 1.69 -30.37 16.68
CA HIS A 41 2.75 -31.27 16.23
C HIS A 41 3.92 -30.48 15.67
N SER A 42 5.08 -30.63 16.29
CA SER A 42 6.30 -29.94 15.87
C SER A 42 6.67 -30.22 14.42
N VAL A 43 6.43 -31.44 13.91
CA VAL A 43 6.75 -31.79 12.52
C VAL A 43 5.96 -30.95 11.51
N ILE A 44 4.66 -30.72 11.76
CA ILE A 44 3.78 -29.93 10.88
C ILE A 44 4.17 -28.45 10.96
N LEU A 45 4.33 -27.91 12.17
CA LEU A 45 4.72 -26.52 12.39
C LEU A 45 6.06 -26.19 11.68
N ARG A 46 7.08 -27.04 11.84
CA ARG A 46 8.40 -26.86 11.21
C ARG A 46 8.37 -27.00 9.69
N ALA A 47 7.45 -27.80 9.15
CA ALA A 47 7.30 -27.98 7.71
C ALA A 47 6.72 -26.73 7.04
N ARG A 48 5.78 -26.05 7.70
CA ARG A 48 5.04 -24.91 7.13
C ARG A 48 5.57 -23.53 7.52
N SER A 49 6.34 -23.44 8.60
CA SER A 49 6.86 -22.15 9.10
C SER A 49 8.37 -22.22 9.33
N PRO A 50 9.16 -21.38 8.64
CA PRO A 50 10.57 -21.18 8.93
C PRO A 50 10.82 -20.75 10.38
N TYR A 51 9.91 -19.94 10.95
CA TYR A 51 9.97 -19.53 12.35
C TYR A 51 9.94 -20.75 13.27
N PHE A 52 8.92 -21.61 13.13
CA PHE A 52 8.82 -22.81 13.96
C PHE A 52 9.93 -23.80 13.67
N LYS A 53 10.40 -23.91 12.42
CA LYS A 53 11.56 -24.74 12.06
C LYS A 53 12.78 -24.41 12.91
N ILE A 54 13.06 -23.12 13.07
CA ILE A 54 14.22 -22.63 13.82
C ILE A 54 13.93 -22.73 15.31
N ALA A 55 12.79 -22.19 15.76
CA ALA A 55 12.46 -22.14 17.18
C ALA A 55 12.44 -23.54 17.82
N LEU A 56 11.87 -24.55 17.14
CA LEU A 56 11.83 -25.96 17.57
C LEU A 56 13.14 -26.74 17.36
N SER A 57 14.17 -26.13 16.77
CA SER A 57 15.47 -26.77 16.55
C SER A 57 16.56 -26.33 17.53
N THR A 58 16.34 -25.21 18.23
CA THR A 58 17.29 -24.62 19.16
C THR A 58 16.91 -24.95 20.60
N ASP A 59 17.89 -24.93 21.53
CA ASP A 59 17.68 -25.10 22.98
C ASP A 59 16.92 -23.94 23.65
N TRP A 60 16.18 -23.14 22.87
CA TRP A 60 15.47 -21.95 23.35
C TRP A 60 14.10 -22.26 23.97
N ILE A 61 13.62 -23.49 23.87
CA ILE A 61 12.31 -23.89 24.37
C ILE A 61 12.44 -24.65 25.68
N THR A 62 11.54 -24.33 26.61
CA THR A 62 11.36 -25.14 27.81
C THR A 62 10.74 -26.48 27.42
N LYS A 63 11.51 -27.56 27.48
CA LYS A 63 10.98 -28.91 27.33
C LYS A 63 10.53 -29.41 28.71
N ARG A 64 9.22 -29.53 28.93
CA ARG A 64 8.67 -30.15 30.15
C ARG A 64 8.10 -31.50 29.76
N ASN A 65 8.56 -32.58 30.39
CA ASN A 65 8.08 -33.94 30.13
C ASN A 65 8.06 -34.31 28.64
N ASN A 66 9.13 -33.95 27.91
CA ASN A 66 9.25 -34.10 26.47
C ASN A 66 8.33 -33.25 25.57
N ILE A 67 7.51 -32.37 26.12
CA ILE A 67 6.64 -31.45 25.38
C ILE A 67 7.32 -30.08 25.27
N PHE A 68 7.29 -29.50 24.06
CA PHE A 68 7.77 -28.14 23.80
C PHE A 68 6.73 -27.11 24.23
N MET A 69 7.11 -26.17 25.10
CA MET A 69 6.23 -25.09 25.56
C MET A 69 6.56 -23.77 24.86
N PHE A 70 5.59 -23.19 24.14
CA PHE A 70 5.70 -21.87 23.54
C PHE A 70 4.72 -20.90 24.17
N ASN A 71 5.16 -19.65 24.30
CA ASN A 71 4.30 -18.55 24.68
C ASN A 71 4.27 -17.52 23.56
N LYS A 72 3.07 -17.11 23.16
CA LYS A 72 2.78 -16.08 22.16
C LYS A 72 1.76 -15.09 22.71
N PRO A 73 2.16 -14.30 23.73
CA PRO A 73 1.24 -13.40 24.41
C PRO A 73 0.73 -12.28 23.50
N ASN A 74 1.53 -11.89 22.51
CA ASN A 74 1.22 -10.87 21.52
C ASN A 74 0.20 -11.29 20.46
N ILE A 75 -0.21 -12.56 20.39
CA ILE A 75 -1.19 -13.06 19.42
C ILE A 75 -2.43 -13.52 20.17
N THR A 76 -3.62 -13.05 19.80
CA THR A 76 -4.86 -13.46 20.47
C THR A 76 -5.21 -14.92 20.12
N PRO A 77 -5.98 -15.61 20.98
CA PRO A 77 -6.43 -16.97 20.68
C PRO A 77 -7.16 -17.12 19.34
N ILE A 78 -7.97 -16.14 18.94
CA ILE A 78 -8.74 -16.19 17.69
C ILE A 78 -7.78 -16.16 16.48
N ILE A 79 -6.82 -15.24 16.49
CA ILE A 79 -5.81 -15.14 15.44
C ILE A 79 -4.92 -16.39 15.38
N PHE A 80 -4.53 -16.91 16.55
CA PHE A 80 -3.68 -18.10 16.59
C PHE A 80 -4.42 -19.36 16.09
N ASP A 81 -5.72 -19.47 16.34
CA ASP A 81 -6.58 -20.55 15.82
C ASP A 81 -6.62 -20.54 14.28
N MET A 82 -6.78 -19.35 13.66
CA MET A 82 -6.73 -19.19 12.21
C MET A 82 -5.36 -19.60 11.63
N ILE A 83 -4.28 -19.21 12.30
CA ILE A 83 -2.91 -19.57 11.90
C ILE A 83 -2.72 -21.08 11.92
N LEU A 84 -3.22 -21.77 12.95
CA LEU A 84 -3.13 -23.23 13.02
C LEU A 84 -3.95 -23.91 11.92
N LYS A 85 -5.16 -23.43 11.64
CA LYS A 85 -5.96 -23.94 10.51
C LYS A 85 -5.24 -23.76 9.17
N TYR A 86 -4.63 -22.60 8.94
CA TYR A 86 -3.80 -22.37 7.76
C TYR A 86 -2.59 -23.32 7.70
N ILE A 87 -1.90 -23.52 8.83
CA ILE A 87 -0.73 -24.41 8.88
C ILE A 87 -1.11 -25.87 8.61
N TYR A 88 -2.20 -26.36 9.21
CA TYR A 88 -2.57 -27.78 9.13
C TYR A 88 -3.34 -28.11 7.85
N ALA A 89 -4.28 -27.26 7.46
CA ALA A 89 -5.22 -27.54 6.39
C ALA A 89 -4.99 -26.69 5.13
N GLY A 90 -4.20 -25.61 5.22
CA GLY A 90 -4.16 -24.59 4.17
C GLY A 90 -5.47 -23.80 4.08
N GLU A 91 -6.28 -23.82 5.13
CA GLU A 91 -7.59 -23.17 5.16
C GLU A 91 -7.52 -21.87 5.96
N LEU A 92 -8.14 -20.82 5.43
CA LEU A 92 -8.32 -19.55 6.12
C LEU A 92 -9.76 -19.08 5.92
N ASN A 93 -10.45 -18.83 7.02
CA ASN A 93 -11.81 -18.28 6.99
C ASN A 93 -11.80 -16.85 7.53
N LEU A 94 -11.92 -15.90 6.61
CA LEU A 94 -12.03 -14.46 6.92
C LEU A 94 -13.48 -13.96 6.93
N THR A 95 -14.45 -14.85 6.68
CA THR A 95 -15.87 -14.48 6.70
C THR A 95 -16.24 -13.96 8.09
N ASN A 96 -16.82 -12.76 8.13
CA ASN A 96 -17.22 -12.04 9.35
C ASN A 96 -16.08 -11.66 10.31
N GLN A 97 -14.81 -11.71 9.87
CA GLN A 97 -13.71 -11.20 10.69
C GLN A 97 -13.67 -9.68 10.65
N LEU A 98 -13.34 -9.06 11.79
CA LEU A 98 -13.11 -7.63 11.84
C LEU A 98 -11.85 -7.30 11.03
N SER A 99 -11.85 -6.18 10.32
CA SER A 99 -10.67 -5.73 9.57
C SER A 99 -9.43 -5.58 10.46
N GLU A 100 -9.61 -5.20 11.73
CA GLU A 100 -8.53 -5.13 12.72
C GLU A 100 -7.97 -6.51 13.07
N ASP A 101 -8.82 -7.53 13.16
CA ASP A 101 -8.38 -8.92 13.35
C ASP A 101 -7.59 -9.42 12.13
N ILE A 102 -8.01 -9.05 10.91
CA ILE A 102 -7.27 -9.37 9.69
C ILE A 102 -5.90 -8.68 9.66
N LEU A 103 -5.83 -7.41 10.09
CA LEU A 103 -4.56 -6.70 10.24
C LEU A 103 -3.66 -7.36 11.30
N ASN A 104 -4.22 -7.78 12.43
CA ASN A 104 -3.49 -8.52 13.46
C ASN A 104 -3.02 -9.90 12.98
N LEU A 105 -3.81 -10.57 12.15
CA LEU A 105 -3.43 -11.81 11.48
C LEU A 105 -2.26 -11.57 10.53
N LEU A 106 -2.24 -10.47 9.78
CA LEU A 106 -1.11 -10.09 8.92
C LEU A 106 0.18 -9.89 9.74
N VAL A 107 0.09 -9.19 10.87
CA VAL A 107 1.23 -8.99 11.79
C VAL A 107 1.75 -10.33 12.32
N ALA A 108 0.87 -11.20 12.80
CA ALA A 108 1.22 -12.51 13.32
C ALA A 108 1.83 -13.41 12.22
N SER A 109 1.32 -13.32 10.99
CA SER A 109 1.84 -14.05 9.84
C SER A 109 3.25 -13.62 9.46
N ASP A 110 3.56 -12.31 9.49
CA ASP A 110 4.93 -11.82 9.29
C ASP A 110 5.86 -12.30 10.41
N GLU A 111 5.41 -12.28 11.67
CA GLU A 111 6.21 -12.75 12.80
C GLU A 111 6.57 -14.24 12.67
N LEU A 112 5.59 -15.07 12.30
CA LEU A 112 5.73 -16.51 12.11
C LEU A 112 6.32 -16.90 10.74
N LEU A 113 6.75 -15.92 9.95
CA LEU A 113 7.38 -16.08 8.64
C LEU A 113 6.52 -16.89 7.65
N LEU A 114 5.21 -16.63 7.64
CA LEU A 114 4.24 -17.26 6.75
C LEU A 114 4.04 -16.39 5.49
N GLU A 115 5.05 -16.39 4.60
CA GLU A 115 5.12 -15.46 3.45
C GLU A 115 3.89 -15.52 2.53
N GLU A 116 3.43 -16.72 2.16
CA GLU A 116 2.22 -16.93 1.34
C GLU A 116 0.98 -16.29 1.99
N LEU A 117 0.83 -16.42 3.32
CA LEU A 117 -0.28 -15.84 4.05
C LEU A 117 -0.15 -14.31 4.15
N VAL A 118 1.07 -13.78 4.31
CA VAL A 118 1.35 -12.34 4.32
C VAL A 118 1.01 -11.68 2.99
N GLU A 119 1.33 -12.32 1.86
CA GLU A 119 0.98 -11.82 0.53
C GLU A 119 -0.54 -11.77 0.36
N TYR A 120 -1.23 -12.89 0.63
CA TYR A 120 -2.68 -12.99 0.53
C TYR A 120 -3.42 -11.95 1.40
N LEU A 121 -3.01 -11.78 2.66
CA LEU A 121 -3.69 -10.88 3.59
C LEU A 121 -3.54 -9.40 3.23
N GLN A 122 -2.42 -9.00 2.61
CA GLN A 122 -2.25 -7.64 2.12
C GLN A 122 -3.21 -7.36 0.97
N GLU A 123 -3.27 -8.25 -0.01
CA GLU A 123 -4.17 -8.15 -1.17
C GLU A 123 -5.63 -8.13 -0.70
N TYR A 124 -6.00 -9.04 0.21
CA TYR A 124 -7.35 -9.09 0.78
C TYR A 124 -7.75 -7.79 1.51
N LEU A 125 -6.86 -7.20 2.30
CA LEU A 125 -7.13 -5.91 2.96
C LEU A 125 -7.31 -4.76 1.97
N ILE A 126 -6.50 -4.76 0.90
CA ILE A 126 -6.55 -3.74 -0.15
C ILE A 126 -7.84 -3.87 -0.97
N GLU A 127 -8.20 -5.08 -1.39
CA GLU A 127 -9.32 -5.31 -2.31
C GLU A 127 -10.67 -5.32 -1.60
N GLN A 128 -10.77 -6.03 -0.48
CA GLN A 128 -12.04 -6.30 0.19
C GLN A 128 -12.33 -5.32 1.34
N HIS A 129 -11.29 -4.69 1.90
CA HIS A 129 -11.40 -3.80 3.06
C HIS A 129 -10.85 -2.38 2.82
N GLN A 130 -10.72 -1.96 1.55
CA GLN A 130 -10.23 -0.63 1.14
C GLN A 130 -10.82 0.52 1.97
N ASN A 131 -12.14 0.56 2.10
CA ASN A 131 -12.85 1.63 2.82
C ASN A 131 -12.45 1.69 4.30
N TRP A 132 -12.21 0.52 4.91
CA TRP A 132 -11.73 0.47 6.29
C TRP A 132 -10.27 0.92 6.36
N VAL A 133 -9.41 0.48 5.43
CA VAL A 133 -8.00 0.92 5.36
C VAL A 133 -7.91 2.44 5.26
N HIS A 134 -8.71 3.08 4.41
CA HIS A 134 -8.71 4.53 4.23
C HIS A 134 -9.13 5.28 5.48
N LYS A 135 -10.15 4.79 6.18
CA LYS A 135 -10.60 5.38 7.46
C LYS A 135 -9.60 5.19 8.59
N ASN A 136 -8.66 4.26 8.45
CA ASN A 136 -7.72 3.85 9.49
C ASN A 136 -6.26 3.93 9.02
N PHE A 137 -5.92 4.87 8.13
CA PHE A 137 -4.56 4.97 7.57
C PHE A 137 -3.49 5.04 8.65
N VAL A 138 -3.72 5.80 9.71
CA VAL A 138 -2.77 5.96 10.81
C VAL A 138 -2.50 4.63 11.51
N LEU A 139 -3.56 3.91 11.90
CA LEU A 139 -3.45 2.57 12.51
C LEU A 139 -2.73 1.59 11.58
N VAL A 140 -3.17 1.49 10.33
CA VAL A 140 -2.60 0.55 9.35
C VAL A 140 -1.12 0.84 9.12
N LEU A 141 -0.76 2.09 8.82
CA LEU A 141 0.62 2.48 8.56
C LEU A 141 1.51 2.27 9.79
N ASN A 142 1.08 2.70 10.97
CA ASN A 142 1.83 2.48 12.22
C ASN A 142 2.10 0.98 12.47
N THR A 143 1.15 0.13 12.09
CA THR A 143 1.24 -1.33 12.26
C THR A 143 2.20 -1.96 11.25
N VAL A 144 2.05 -1.64 9.96
CA VAL A 144 2.75 -2.35 8.87
C VAL A 144 4.09 -1.73 8.48
N TYR A 145 4.36 -0.46 8.82
CA TYR A 145 5.53 0.27 8.33
C TYR A 145 6.86 -0.46 8.60
N ASN A 146 7.01 -1.01 9.81
CA ASN A 146 8.21 -1.74 10.23
C ASN A 146 8.21 -3.22 9.84
N LEU A 147 7.16 -3.72 9.18
CA LEU A 147 7.08 -5.09 8.69
C LEU A 147 7.72 -5.16 7.30
N ALA A 148 8.81 -5.92 7.20
CA ALA A 148 9.66 -5.97 6.01
C ALA A 148 8.91 -6.53 4.78
N ASN A 149 7.99 -7.48 5.01
CA ASN A 149 7.25 -8.18 3.97
C ASN A 149 5.91 -7.52 3.61
N CYS A 150 5.56 -6.39 4.25
CA CYS A 150 4.27 -5.71 4.06
C CYS A 150 4.33 -4.56 3.04
N ASN A 151 5.10 -4.69 1.96
CA ASN A 151 5.31 -3.57 1.02
C ASN A 151 4.06 -3.22 0.20
N ASN A 152 3.23 -4.20 -0.17
CA ASN A 152 2.06 -3.95 -1.02
C ASN A 152 1.08 -2.98 -0.35
N ILE A 153 0.71 -3.24 0.91
CA ILE A 153 -0.21 -2.38 1.66
C ILE A 153 0.43 -1.02 2.00
N LYS A 154 1.75 -0.98 2.29
CA LYS A 154 2.46 0.29 2.50
C LYS A 154 2.41 1.15 1.25
N ASP A 155 2.84 0.61 0.11
CA ASP A 155 2.88 1.33 -1.16
C ASP A 155 1.49 1.79 -1.60
N TYR A 156 0.49 0.93 -1.42
CA TYR A 156 -0.92 1.28 -1.62
C TYR A 156 -1.34 2.51 -0.79
N CYS A 157 -1.10 2.50 0.53
CA CYS A 157 -1.42 3.64 1.39
C CYS A 157 -0.64 4.90 0.96
N PHE A 158 0.67 4.80 0.74
CA PHE A 158 1.51 5.95 0.32
C PHE A 158 1.05 6.55 -1.01
N ASN A 159 0.68 5.72 -1.99
CA ASN A 159 0.22 6.19 -3.30
C ASN A 159 -1.06 7.03 -3.19
N ILE A 160 -2.01 6.56 -2.38
CA ILE A 160 -3.29 7.25 -2.16
C ILE A 160 -3.07 8.54 -1.38
N ILE A 161 -2.32 8.48 -0.27
CA ILE A 161 -2.04 9.63 0.59
C ILE A 161 -1.24 10.70 -0.17
N CYS A 162 -0.25 10.31 -0.98
CA CYS A 162 0.52 11.27 -1.78
C CYS A 162 -0.33 11.96 -2.85
N SER A 163 -1.30 11.23 -3.41
CA SER A 163 -2.22 11.77 -4.40
C SER A 163 -3.31 12.65 -3.79
N ASN A 164 -3.79 12.32 -2.59
CA ASN A 164 -4.80 13.08 -1.86
C ASN A 164 -4.46 13.14 -0.35
N PRO A 165 -3.55 14.05 0.06
CA PRO A 165 -3.11 14.16 1.45
C PRO A 165 -4.22 14.43 2.46
N LYS A 166 -5.33 15.04 2.02
CA LYS A 166 -6.49 15.35 2.86
C LYS A 166 -7.02 14.10 3.57
N LEU A 167 -6.99 12.94 2.91
CA LEU A 167 -7.45 11.68 3.49
C LEU A 167 -6.68 11.25 4.75
N LEU A 168 -5.42 11.66 4.89
CA LEU A 168 -4.62 11.38 6.09
C LEU A 168 -4.74 12.52 7.11
N ILE A 169 -4.52 13.77 6.69
CA ILE A 169 -4.36 14.90 7.61
C ILE A 169 -5.68 15.28 8.32
N THR A 170 -6.84 14.96 7.75
CA THR A 170 -8.14 15.22 8.38
C THR A 170 -8.52 14.16 9.41
N LEU A 171 -7.76 13.06 9.53
CA LEU A 171 -8.04 12.02 10.51
C LEU A 171 -7.74 12.55 11.92
N LYS A 172 -8.65 12.27 12.86
CA LYS A 172 -8.52 12.71 14.26
C LYS A 172 -7.26 12.15 14.92
N ASP A 173 -6.88 10.94 14.54
CA ASP A 173 -5.70 10.24 15.06
C ASP A 173 -4.41 10.57 14.28
N PHE A 174 -4.43 11.43 13.26
CA PHE A 174 -3.23 11.86 12.52
C PHE A 174 -2.06 12.26 13.43
N PRO A 175 -2.25 13.04 14.51
CA PRO A 175 -1.16 13.42 15.39
C PRO A 175 -0.46 12.24 16.09
N SER A 176 -1.02 11.02 16.03
CA SER A 176 -0.42 9.78 16.56
C SER A 176 0.42 8.99 15.54
N LEU A 177 0.53 9.48 14.29
CA LEU A 177 1.34 8.85 13.24
C LEU A 177 2.81 8.73 13.67
N ASP A 178 3.44 7.58 13.40
CA ASP A 178 4.85 7.36 13.73
C ASP A 178 5.75 8.37 13.00
N LYS A 179 6.78 8.81 13.73
CA LYS A 179 7.71 9.87 13.27
C LYS A 179 8.41 9.52 11.97
N ASN A 180 8.72 8.25 11.71
CA ASN A 180 9.45 7.83 10.51
C ASN A 180 8.52 7.86 9.30
N ILE A 181 7.25 7.50 9.49
CA ILE A 181 6.21 7.57 8.46
C ILE A 181 5.97 9.03 8.06
N LEU A 182 5.81 9.91 9.05
CA LEU A 182 5.69 11.34 8.80
C LEU A 182 6.92 11.89 8.08
N TYR A 183 8.12 11.52 8.54
CA TYR A 183 9.37 11.97 7.94
C TYR A 183 9.44 11.58 6.45
N ASP A 184 9.11 10.32 6.14
CA ASP A 184 9.10 9.84 4.75
C ASP A 184 8.07 10.57 3.89
N LEU A 185 6.87 10.84 4.40
CA LEU A 185 5.87 11.63 3.68
C LEU A 185 6.38 13.05 3.37
N PHE A 186 6.94 13.72 4.38
CA PHE A 186 7.46 15.08 4.22
C PHE A 186 8.74 15.14 3.38
N LYS A 187 9.49 14.06 3.25
CA LYS A 187 10.65 14.00 2.35
C LYS A 187 10.27 13.91 0.87
N ARG A 188 9.06 13.43 0.55
CA ARG A 188 8.65 13.11 -0.82
C ARG A 188 8.23 14.31 -1.67
N ASN A 189 8.67 14.35 -2.92
CA ASN A 189 8.26 15.39 -3.88
C ASN A 189 6.86 15.15 -4.49
N ASP A 190 6.36 13.91 -4.41
CA ASP A 190 5.03 13.54 -4.94
C ASP A 190 3.91 13.63 -3.88
N PHE A 191 4.23 14.05 -2.65
CA PHE A 191 3.24 14.35 -1.61
C PHE A 191 2.55 15.68 -1.92
N LYS A 192 1.36 15.66 -2.56
CA LYS A 192 0.69 16.86 -3.11
C LYS A 192 -0.02 17.71 -2.07
N ILE A 193 0.71 18.18 -1.06
CA ILE A 193 0.21 19.06 0.00
C ILE A 193 0.68 20.50 -0.24
N GLU A 194 -0.17 21.47 0.08
CA GLU A 194 0.24 22.89 0.16
C GLU A 194 1.20 23.07 1.34
N GLU A 195 2.30 23.78 1.17
CA GLU A 195 3.34 23.86 2.20
C GLU A 195 2.84 24.52 3.49
N ILE A 196 1.85 25.42 3.40
CA ILE A 196 1.24 26.00 4.60
C ILE A 196 0.44 24.96 5.39
N VAL A 197 -0.29 24.09 4.69
CA VAL A 197 -1.00 22.97 5.33
C VAL A 197 -0.01 21.96 5.90
N ALA A 198 1.11 21.73 5.21
CA ALA A 198 2.17 20.85 5.71
C ALA A 198 2.78 21.40 7.01
N TRP A 199 3.01 22.72 7.09
CA TRP A 199 3.46 23.40 8.30
C TRP A 199 2.46 23.24 9.45
N ASP A 200 1.18 23.56 9.23
CA ASP A 200 0.13 23.43 10.24
C ASP A 200 0.04 21.98 10.76
N CYS A 201 0.09 20.99 9.85
CA CYS A 201 0.12 19.58 10.21
C CYS A 201 1.35 19.21 11.06
N LEU A 202 2.52 19.74 10.71
CA LEU A 202 3.77 19.48 11.43
C LEU A 202 3.72 20.05 12.85
N ILE A 203 3.21 21.27 13.02
CA ILE A 203 3.02 21.88 14.34
C ILE A 203 2.03 21.07 15.17
N LYS A 204 0.86 20.75 14.63
CA LYS A 204 -0.16 19.94 15.32
C LYS A 204 0.37 18.57 15.76
N TRP A 205 1.09 17.89 14.86
CA TRP A 205 1.75 16.62 15.19
C TRP A 205 2.85 16.81 16.24
N GLY A 206 3.69 17.84 16.11
CA GLY A 206 4.79 18.14 17.02
C GLY A 206 4.33 18.42 18.45
N ILE A 207 3.26 19.21 18.60
CA ILE A 207 2.63 19.49 19.89
C ILE A 207 2.15 18.19 20.54
N LYS A 208 1.41 17.37 19.79
CA LYS A 208 0.94 16.08 20.30
C LYS A 208 2.11 15.15 20.63
N GLN A 209 3.21 15.16 19.90
CA GLN A 209 4.32 14.24 20.15
C GLN A 209 5.29 14.72 21.24
N THR A 210 5.22 15.98 21.64
CA THR A 210 6.09 16.54 22.66
C THR A 210 5.51 16.33 24.07
N PRO A 211 6.18 15.56 24.95
CA PRO A 211 5.74 15.38 26.33
C PRO A 211 5.66 16.73 27.05
N GLY A 212 4.61 16.95 27.85
CA GLY A 212 4.39 18.21 28.57
C GLY A 212 3.50 19.21 27.83
N LEU A 213 3.55 19.25 26.49
CA LEU A 213 2.70 20.14 25.69
C LEU A 213 1.29 19.60 25.48
N LYS A 214 1.13 18.26 25.49
CA LYS A 214 -0.16 17.56 25.40
C LYS A 214 -1.24 18.05 26.38
N LYS A 215 -0.87 18.57 27.55
CA LYS A 215 -1.83 18.96 28.60
C LYS A 215 -2.47 20.32 28.36
N ASN A 216 -1.87 21.15 27.51
CA ASN A 216 -2.32 22.52 27.23
C ASN A 216 -3.03 22.63 25.88
N TYR A 217 -3.38 21.50 25.26
CA TYR A 217 -3.97 21.43 23.92
C TYR A 217 -5.25 20.61 24.02
N ASN A 218 -6.41 21.26 24.16
CA ASN A 218 -7.68 20.59 23.92
C ASN A 218 -7.98 20.63 22.43
N ASP A 219 -8.64 19.59 21.91
CA ASP A 219 -9.01 19.51 20.49
C ASP A 219 -10.04 20.59 20.08
N ASP A 220 -10.58 21.35 21.05
CA ASP A 220 -11.57 22.42 20.90
C ASP A 220 -11.00 23.85 21.08
N ASP A 221 -9.71 23.99 21.41
CA ASP A 221 -9.08 25.30 21.58
C ASP A 221 -8.61 25.83 20.20
N ASP A 222 -8.91 27.09 19.88
CA ASP A 222 -8.36 27.76 18.68
C ASP A 222 -6.82 27.79 18.77
N ASP A 223 -6.13 27.47 17.67
CA ASP A 223 -4.66 27.33 17.60
C ASP A 223 -3.90 28.58 18.12
N ASP A 224 -4.53 29.76 18.02
CA ASP A 224 -3.98 31.04 18.47
C ASP A 224 -3.93 31.19 20.00
N ASP A 225 -4.87 30.59 20.74
CA ASP A 225 -4.92 30.68 22.21
C ASP A 225 -3.87 29.78 22.91
N VAL A 226 -3.43 28.73 22.21
CA VAL A 226 -2.44 27.76 22.73
C VAL A 226 -1.06 28.40 22.89
N ILE A 227 -0.63 29.23 21.93
CA ILE A 227 0.74 29.79 21.88
C ILE A 227 0.95 30.84 22.98
N ILE A 228 -0.10 31.56 23.36
CA ILE A 228 -0.04 32.72 24.28
C ILE A 228 0.51 32.32 25.67
N ASN A 229 0.33 31.06 26.09
CA ASN A 229 0.75 30.58 27.40
C ASN A 229 2.08 29.80 27.40
N TRP A 230 2.85 29.81 26.32
CA TRP A 230 4.10 29.05 26.25
C TRP A 230 5.31 29.78 26.82
N ASN A 231 6.09 29.07 27.63
CA ASN A 231 7.40 29.52 28.10
C ASN A 231 8.54 29.02 27.20
N ASN A 232 9.77 29.46 27.46
CA ASN A 232 10.94 29.04 26.68
C ASN A 232 11.19 27.52 26.73
N GLU A 233 10.87 26.85 27.84
CA GLU A 233 11.05 25.40 27.98
C GLU A 233 10.12 24.64 27.03
N ASN A 234 8.88 25.13 26.84
CA ASN A 234 7.92 24.55 25.90
C ASN A 234 8.44 24.63 24.46
N PHE A 235 8.95 25.78 24.04
CA PHE A 235 9.54 25.95 22.71
C PHE A 235 10.78 25.09 22.51
N GLU A 236 11.65 24.98 23.52
CA GLU A 236 12.83 24.09 23.45
C GLU A 236 12.46 22.61 23.38
N ALA A 237 11.39 22.19 24.06
CA ALA A 237 10.88 20.84 23.94
C ALA A 237 10.33 20.57 22.52
N LEU A 238 9.52 21.49 21.97
CA LEU A 238 8.99 21.36 20.62
C LEU A 238 10.11 21.37 19.56
N LYS A 239 11.09 22.26 19.71
CA LYS A 239 12.30 22.34 18.87
C LYS A 239 13.00 21.00 18.76
N LYS A 240 13.21 20.31 19.88
CA LYS A 240 13.84 18.97 19.89
C LYS A 240 13.02 17.95 19.10
N THR A 241 11.68 18.00 19.20
CA THR A 241 10.77 17.12 18.45
C THR A 241 10.80 17.42 16.95
N LEU A 242 10.77 18.70 16.58
CA LEU A 242 10.57 19.16 15.20
C LEU A 242 11.85 19.40 14.40
N ASN A 243 13.03 19.45 15.04
CA ASN A 243 14.32 19.75 14.40
C ASN A 243 14.52 18.99 13.08
N GLN A 244 14.34 17.66 13.07
CA GLN A 244 14.57 16.86 11.86
C GLN A 244 13.54 17.09 10.74
N PHE A 245 12.39 17.68 11.06
CA PHE A 245 11.28 17.89 10.14
C PHE A 245 11.24 19.30 9.56
N ILE A 246 11.69 20.31 10.32
CA ILE A 246 11.70 21.71 9.87
C ILE A 246 12.38 21.85 8.49
N PRO A 247 13.56 21.25 8.23
CA PRO A 247 14.19 21.33 6.90
C PRO A 247 13.41 20.65 5.77
N LEU A 248 12.38 19.85 6.07
CA LEU A 248 11.55 19.16 5.06
C LEU A 248 10.41 20.03 4.52
N ILE A 249 10.14 21.17 5.15
CA ILE A 249 9.18 22.17 4.70
C ILE A 249 9.85 23.06 3.66
N ARG A 250 9.20 23.24 2.50
CA ARG A 250 9.68 24.15 1.44
C ARG A 250 9.22 25.56 1.77
N PHE A 251 9.83 26.18 2.78
CA PHE A 251 9.46 27.53 3.21
C PHE A 251 9.51 28.56 2.08
N VAL A 252 10.31 28.36 1.04
CA VAL A 252 10.36 29.23 -0.15
C VAL A 252 9.08 29.23 -0.98
N GLU A 253 8.18 28.27 -0.75
CA GLU A 253 6.88 28.14 -1.43
C GLU A 253 5.71 28.67 -0.61
N LEU A 254 5.97 29.14 0.62
CA LEU A 254 4.95 29.83 1.40
C LEU A 254 4.80 31.28 0.91
N SER A 255 3.61 31.85 1.10
CA SER A 255 3.43 33.28 0.88
C SER A 255 4.08 34.08 2.02
N PRO A 256 4.50 35.34 1.78
CA PRO A 256 4.98 36.21 2.85
C PRO A 256 3.98 36.40 4.00
N SER A 257 2.67 36.40 3.70
CA SER A 257 1.61 36.44 4.71
C SER A 257 1.58 35.17 5.55
N ASP A 258 1.61 33.99 4.91
CA ASP A 258 1.63 32.71 5.64
C ASP A 258 2.86 32.59 6.54
N PHE A 259 4.03 33.03 6.05
CA PHE A 259 5.23 33.06 6.85
C PHE A 259 5.08 34.00 8.06
N PHE A 260 4.56 35.21 7.85
CA PHE A 260 4.42 36.21 8.91
C PHE A 260 3.39 35.81 9.96
N ASP A 261 2.25 35.26 9.55
CA ASP A 261 1.12 34.96 10.43
C ASP A 261 1.29 33.60 11.11
N LYS A 262 1.79 32.57 10.41
CA LYS A 262 1.81 31.19 10.93
C LYS A 262 3.20 30.64 11.28
N VAL A 263 4.26 31.06 10.60
CA VAL A 263 5.61 30.52 10.83
C VAL A 263 6.37 31.34 11.88
N ARG A 264 6.35 32.67 11.74
CA ARG A 264 7.04 33.62 12.62
C ARG A 264 6.69 33.47 14.11
N PRO A 265 5.45 33.18 14.54
CA PRO A 265 5.14 32.96 15.96
C PRO A 265 5.98 31.83 16.59
N PHE A 266 6.39 30.85 15.79
CA PHE A 266 7.20 29.71 16.23
C PHE A 266 8.70 29.94 16.05
N LYS A 267 9.20 31.16 15.81
CA LYS A 267 10.64 31.43 15.56
C LYS A 267 11.60 30.74 16.55
N ALA A 268 11.20 30.58 17.81
CA ALA A 268 12.00 29.95 18.86
C ALA A 268 12.31 28.47 18.61
N ILE A 269 11.52 27.76 17.77
CA ILE A 269 11.77 26.36 17.44
C ILE A 269 12.85 26.17 16.37
N PHE A 270 13.21 27.23 15.66
CA PHE A 270 14.25 27.18 14.65
C PHE A 270 15.63 27.26 15.30
N SER A 271 16.64 26.75 14.60
CA SER A 271 18.02 27.13 14.87
C SER A 271 18.30 28.48 14.22
N ASP A 272 19.08 29.33 14.88
CA ASP A 272 19.35 30.72 14.48
C ASP A 272 19.71 30.84 12.99
N HIS A 273 20.63 30.01 12.50
CA HIS A 273 21.05 30.01 11.09
C HIS A 273 19.92 29.72 10.09
N ILE A 274 18.98 28.81 10.40
CA ILE A 274 17.87 28.49 9.49
C ILE A 274 16.90 29.66 9.45
N TYR A 275 16.58 30.22 10.62
CA TYR A 275 15.61 31.30 10.70
C TYR A 275 16.13 32.59 10.05
N GLU A 276 17.42 32.91 10.23
CA GLU A 276 18.08 34.03 9.55
C GLU A 276 18.04 33.88 8.01
N GLU A 277 18.31 32.68 7.48
CA GLU A 277 18.19 32.40 6.04
C GLU A 277 16.75 32.62 5.53
N LEU A 278 15.73 32.25 6.32
CA LEU A 278 14.33 32.47 5.96
C LEU A 278 13.97 33.97 6.01
N GLU A 279 14.37 34.70 7.04
CA GLU A 279 14.15 36.15 7.11
C GLU A 279 14.83 36.87 5.95
N GLU A 280 16.06 36.47 5.58
CA GLU A 280 16.75 37.07 4.44
C GLU A 280 16.04 36.79 3.10
N PHE A 281 15.46 35.60 2.94
CA PHE A 281 14.60 35.29 1.80
C PHE A 281 13.37 36.19 1.76
N TYR A 282 12.61 36.29 2.85
CA TYR A 282 11.36 37.05 2.87
C TYR A 282 11.55 38.56 2.84
N TYR A 283 12.65 39.08 3.37
CA TYR A 283 12.91 40.53 3.41
C TYR A 283 13.78 41.03 2.24
N LYS A 284 14.69 40.20 1.71
CA LYS A 284 15.64 40.60 0.66
C LYS A 284 15.56 39.78 -0.62
N GLY A 285 14.78 38.69 -0.65
CA GLY A 285 14.67 37.80 -1.80
C GLY A 285 15.88 36.86 -1.99
N THR A 286 16.74 36.70 -0.98
CA THR A 286 17.92 35.81 -1.08
C THR A 286 17.53 34.37 -0.82
N LEU A 287 17.82 33.45 -1.74
CA LEU A 287 17.44 32.04 -1.57
C LEU A 287 18.19 31.37 -0.40
N PRO A 288 17.48 30.62 0.49
CA PRO A 288 18.11 29.84 1.55
C PRO A 288 19.02 28.75 1.00
N LYS A 289 20.09 28.43 1.71
CA LYS A 289 21.02 27.36 1.31
C LYS A 289 20.63 26.02 1.93
N THR A 290 20.06 26.04 3.13
CA THR A 290 19.77 24.84 3.93
C THR A 290 18.38 24.24 3.68
N THR A 291 17.43 25.01 3.14
CA THR A 291 16.02 24.61 2.94
C THR A 291 15.57 24.64 1.48
N ALA A 292 16.50 24.69 0.53
CA ALA A 292 16.25 24.68 -0.92
C ALA A 292 15.83 23.28 -1.41
N LEU A 293 14.67 22.80 -0.96
CA LEU A 293 14.03 21.61 -1.48
C LEU A 293 13.25 21.93 -2.77
N THR A 294 13.19 20.97 -3.68
CA THR A 294 12.41 21.09 -4.93
C THR A 294 10.92 21.03 -4.65
N SER A 295 10.14 21.92 -5.25
CA SER A 295 8.67 21.99 -5.14
C SER A 295 7.94 20.65 -5.17
N ARG A 296 6.99 20.48 -4.22
CA ARG A 296 6.07 19.34 -4.27
C ARG A 296 5.11 19.54 -5.43
N GLY A 297 4.85 18.46 -6.17
CA GLY A 297 3.90 18.53 -7.28
C GLY A 297 4.39 19.21 -8.56
N LYS A 298 5.59 19.81 -8.60
CA LYS A 298 6.30 20.09 -9.87
C LYS A 298 6.91 18.80 -10.41
N VAL A 299 6.04 17.95 -10.94
CA VAL A 299 6.45 16.76 -11.68
C VAL A 299 6.29 17.08 -13.16
N GLU A 300 7.41 17.16 -13.89
CA GLU A 300 7.46 16.73 -15.29
C GLU A 300 6.62 15.45 -15.37
N ASN A 301 5.47 15.52 -16.06
CA ASN A 301 4.48 14.46 -16.21
C ASN A 301 5.10 13.07 -16.47
N ARG A 302 5.52 12.35 -15.42
CA ARG A 302 6.11 11.00 -15.53
C ARG A 302 5.33 9.94 -14.74
N VAL A 303 4.47 10.33 -13.80
CA VAL A 303 3.76 9.37 -12.93
C VAL A 303 2.35 9.05 -13.45
N ILE A 304 1.64 10.02 -14.06
CA ILE A 304 0.39 9.75 -14.79
C ILE A 304 0.63 8.85 -16.01
N LEU A 305 1.87 8.82 -16.52
CA LEU A 305 2.30 7.89 -17.57
C LEU A 305 2.46 6.44 -17.07
N ARG A 306 2.63 6.15 -15.78
CA ARG A 306 2.93 4.77 -15.32
C ARG A 306 1.72 3.85 -15.24
N HIS A 307 0.57 4.32 -14.75
CA HIS A 307 -0.67 3.54 -14.74
C HIS A 307 -1.31 3.49 -16.14
N LYS A 308 -1.29 4.61 -16.88
CA LYS A 308 -1.67 4.62 -18.30
C LYS A 308 -0.73 3.78 -19.19
N ASN A 309 0.46 3.42 -18.69
CA ASN A 309 1.39 2.52 -19.40
C ASN A 309 1.16 1.04 -19.06
N SER A 310 0.62 0.61 -17.92
CA SER A 310 0.55 -0.83 -17.63
C SER A 310 -0.42 -1.57 -18.55
N ASP A 311 -1.63 -1.02 -18.73
CA ASP A 311 -2.64 -1.63 -19.61
C ASP A 311 -2.29 -1.44 -21.08
N PHE A 312 -1.75 -0.27 -21.43
CA PHE A 312 -1.24 0.00 -22.77
C PHE A 312 -0.05 -0.90 -23.13
N ILE A 313 0.91 -1.12 -22.22
CA ILE A 313 2.04 -2.06 -22.41
C ILE A 313 1.53 -3.50 -22.51
N ARG A 314 0.54 -3.89 -21.69
CA ARG A 314 -0.04 -5.24 -21.73
C ARG A 314 -0.75 -5.53 -23.05
N ILE A 315 -1.56 -4.59 -23.55
CA ILE A 315 -2.25 -4.70 -24.84
C ILE A 315 -1.22 -4.67 -25.99
N ARG A 316 -0.24 -3.77 -25.92
CA ARG A 316 0.88 -3.72 -26.87
C ARG A 316 1.60 -5.07 -26.95
N ASP A 317 2.01 -5.64 -25.82
CA ASP A 317 2.80 -6.89 -25.82
C ASP A 317 2.01 -8.06 -26.41
N LYS A 318 0.69 -8.12 -26.22
CA LYS A 318 -0.19 -9.09 -26.89
C LYS A 318 -0.21 -8.89 -28.41
N ILE A 319 -0.42 -7.66 -28.89
CA ILE A 319 -0.39 -7.33 -30.33
C ILE A 319 0.97 -7.73 -30.94
N MET A 320 2.07 -7.37 -30.27
CA MET A 320 3.42 -7.69 -30.73
C MET A 320 3.70 -9.21 -30.73
N SER A 321 3.11 -9.96 -29.78
CA SER A 321 3.23 -11.43 -29.74
C SER A 321 2.46 -12.13 -30.87
N LYS A 322 1.35 -11.53 -31.33
CA LYS A 322 0.52 -12.05 -32.43
C LYS A 322 1.19 -11.82 -33.78
N LEU A 323 1.78 -10.64 -33.99
CA LEU A 323 2.42 -10.24 -35.26
C LEU A 323 3.73 -11.00 -35.56
N LYS A 324 4.29 -11.70 -34.55
CA LYS A 324 5.40 -12.65 -34.55
C LYS A 324 6.74 -12.22 -35.19
N VAL A 325 6.80 -11.45 -36.27
CA VAL A 325 8.05 -10.87 -36.84
C VAL A 325 7.79 -9.56 -37.62
N GLU A 326 6.70 -9.44 -38.39
CA GLU A 326 6.41 -8.24 -39.18
C GLU A 326 5.49 -7.30 -38.42
N ARG A 327 5.97 -6.09 -38.09
CA ARG A 327 5.22 -5.07 -37.33
C ARG A 327 4.21 -4.31 -38.19
N SER A 328 3.87 -4.84 -39.36
CA SER A 328 2.98 -4.25 -40.35
C SER A 328 1.67 -5.04 -40.40
N CYS A 329 0.55 -4.39 -40.15
CA CYS A 329 -0.80 -4.98 -40.24
C CYS A 329 -1.83 -3.85 -40.36
N SER A 330 -2.96 -4.10 -41.00
CA SER A 330 -3.96 -3.06 -41.21
C SER A 330 -4.81 -2.79 -39.96
N GLU A 331 -5.30 -1.56 -39.82
CA GLU A 331 -6.15 -1.15 -38.67
C GLU A 331 -7.43 -2.02 -38.61
N ILE A 332 -7.95 -2.41 -39.78
CA ILE A 332 -9.17 -3.20 -39.92
C ILE A 332 -8.93 -4.63 -39.42
N GLU A 333 -7.86 -5.28 -39.89
CA GLU A 333 -7.50 -6.66 -39.51
C GLU A 333 -7.26 -6.81 -38.00
N LEU A 334 -6.52 -5.87 -37.40
CA LEU A 334 -6.26 -5.90 -35.96
C LEU A 334 -7.52 -5.68 -35.13
N THR A 335 -8.40 -4.78 -35.58
CA THR A 335 -9.66 -4.52 -34.90
C THR A 335 -10.59 -5.72 -34.99
N GLN A 336 -10.65 -6.38 -36.15
CA GLN A 336 -11.48 -7.56 -36.33
C GLN A 336 -10.96 -8.73 -35.47
N TRP A 337 -9.66 -9.00 -35.45
CA TRP A 337 -9.08 -10.00 -34.55
C TRP A 337 -9.42 -9.72 -33.08
N TYR A 338 -9.30 -8.47 -32.65
CA TYR A 338 -9.65 -8.09 -31.28
C TYR A 338 -11.11 -8.37 -30.95
N LEU A 339 -12.03 -8.01 -31.84
CA LEU A 339 -13.46 -8.26 -31.65
C LEU A 339 -13.83 -9.74 -31.73
N GLU A 340 -13.15 -10.55 -32.54
CA GLU A 340 -13.37 -12.00 -32.57
C GLU A 340 -12.89 -12.69 -31.28
N GLU A 341 -11.78 -12.22 -30.71
CA GLU A 341 -11.18 -12.80 -29.51
C GLU A 341 -11.90 -12.34 -28.23
N TYR A 342 -12.38 -11.10 -28.18
CA TYR A 342 -12.89 -10.46 -26.96
C TYR A 342 -14.31 -9.89 -27.07
N GLY A 343 -14.89 -9.84 -28.27
CA GLY A 343 -16.24 -9.29 -28.50
C GLY A 343 -17.38 -10.27 -28.21
N ASN A 344 -17.09 -11.55 -27.98
CA ASN A 344 -18.10 -12.58 -27.68
C ASN A 344 -18.83 -12.37 -26.33
N GLU A 345 -18.30 -11.49 -25.47
CA GLU A 345 -18.88 -11.11 -24.18
C GLU A 345 -19.81 -9.88 -24.28
N LEU A 346 -20.06 -9.36 -25.49
CA LEU A 346 -20.87 -8.17 -25.73
C LEU A 346 -22.26 -8.57 -26.22
N GLU A 347 -23.28 -8.08 -25.51
CA GLU A 347 -24.68 -8.51 -25.71
C GLU A 347 -25.40 -7.81 -26.88
N SER A 348 -24.77 -6.81 -27.52
CA SER A 348 -25.36 -6.10 -28.67
C SER A 348 -24.35 -5.67 -29.73
N GLU A 349 -24.81 -5.56 -30.98
CA GLU A 349 -24.02 -5.07 -32.12
C GLU A 349 -23.50 -3.64 -31.89
N GLU A 350 -24.29 -2.76 -31.27
CA GLU A 350 -23.85 -1.39 -30.91
C GLU A 350 -22.69 -1.40 -29.90
N MET A 351 -22.66 -2.36 -28.95
CA MET A 351 -21.55 -2.49 -28.01
C MET A 351 -20.28 -3.03 -28.68
N ILE A 352 -20.44 -3.96 -29.63
CA ILE A 352 -19.33 -4.50 -30.43
C ILE A 352 -18.72 -3.37 -31.28
N GLU A 353 -19.55 -2.55 -31.90
CA GLU A 353 -19.11 -1.40 -32.70
C GLU A 353 -18.40 -0.34 -31.84
N ALA A 354 -18.96 0.02 -30.69
CA ALA A 354 -18.34 0.96 -29.75
C ALA A 354 -16.98 0.45 -29.23
N GLU A 355 -16.88 -0.84 -28.95
CA GLU A 355 -15.64 -1.48 -28.48
C GLU A 355 -14.58 -1.52 -29.60
N GLY A 356 -15.00 -1.76 -30.85
CA GLY A 356 -14.15 -1.65 -32.03
C GLY A 356 -13.58 -0.24 -32.21
N ILE A 357 -14.41 0.79 -32.04
CA ILE A 357 -13.99 2.21 -32.13
C ILE A 357 -12.96 2.54 -31.04
N LYS A 358 -13.14 2.03 -29.82
CA LYS A 358 -12.17 2.23 -28.72
C LYS A 358 -10.83 1.56 -29.03
N PHE A 359 -10.84 0.34 -29.54
CA PHE A 359 -9.62 -0.38 -29.89
C PHE A 359 -8.85 0.27 -31.05
N ARG A 360 -9.55 0.79 -32.07
CA ARG A 360 -8.93 1.58 -33.15
C ARG A 360 -8.13 2.77 -32.65
N LYS A 361 -8.57 3.44 -31.57
CA LYS A 361 -7.80 4.53 -30.94
C LYS A 361 -6.48 4.03 -30.33
N VAL A 362 -6.43 2.79 -29.83
CA VAL A 362 -5.20 2.16 -29.33
C VAL A 362 -4.23 1.86 -30.47
N ILE A 363 -4.73 1.32 -31.60
CA ILE A 363 -3.92 1.07 -32.81
C ILE A 363 -3.31 2.38 -33.33
N LYS A 364 -4.10 3.44 -33.48
CA LYS A 364 -3.62 4.76 -33.93
C LYS A 364 -2.52 5.32 -33.03
N ARG A 365 -2.60 5.06 -31.73
CA ARG A 365 -1.55 5.44 -30.77
C ARG A 365 -0.28 4.61 -30.94
N LEU A 366 -0.39 3.30 -31.17
CA LEU A 366 0.76 2.42 -31.44
C LEU A 366 1.48 2.76 -32.75
N ILE A 367 0.74 3.16 -33.79
CA ILE A 367 1.29 3.66 -35.05
C ILE A 367 2.02 4.99 -34.81
N LYS A 368 1.39 5.93 -34.11
CA LYS A 368 2.00 7.24 -33.76
C LYS A 368 3.29 7.09 -32.94
N ASP A 369 3.33 6.12 -32.04
CA ASP A 369 4.48 5.84 -31.18
C ASP A 369 5.52 4.89 -31.87
N ALA A 370 5.37 4.63 -33.18
CA ALA A 370 6.25 3.83 -34.03
C ALA A 370 6.43 2.35 -33.61
N TRP A 371 5.44 1.77 -32.92
CA TRP A 371 5.43 0.35 -32.56
C TRP A 371 4.87 -0.54 -33.68
N LEU A 372 3.95 0.01 -34.48
CA LEU A 372 3.37 -0.60 -35.66
C LEU A 372 3.70 0.23 -36.90
N GLN A 373 3.90 -0.44 -38.03
CA GLN A 373 3.98 0.22 -39.34
C GLN A 373 2.60 0.12 -40.02
N PRO A 374 2.02 1.25 -40.45
CA PRO A 374 0.74 1.22 -41.14
C PRO A 374 0.91 0.51 -42.50
N ILE A 375 -0.06 -0.33 -42.85
CA ILE A 375 -0.26 -0.80 -44.22
C ILE A 375 -1.39 0.07 -44.78
N ASP A 376 -1.14 0.79 -45.86
CA ASP A 376 -2.17 1.53 -46.57
C ASP A 376 -3.07 0.51 -47.28
N ASP A 377 -4.24 0.23 -46.70
CA ASP A 377 -5.30 -0.47 -47.41
C ASP A 377 -5.93 0.51 -48.40
N GLU A 378 -5.43 0.57 -49.64
CA GLU A 378 -6.16 1.15 -50.77
C GLU A 378 -7.38 0.26 -51.09
N ILE A 379 -8.50 0.47 -50.38
CA ILE A 379 -9.82 0.18 -50.94
C ILE A 379 -10.78 1.33 -50.58
N GLY A 380 -11.19 2.04 -51.63
CA GLY A 380 -12.14 3.15 -51.61
C GLY A 380 -13.61 2.74 -51.34
N PRO A 381 -14.55 3.68 -51.57
CA PRO A 381 -15.63 3.96 -50.64
C PRO A 381 -16.91 3.19 -50.96
N GLU A 382 -17.36 2.33 -50.05
CA GLU A 382 -18.78 1.95 -49.99
C GLU A 382 -19.24 1.85 -48.54
N GLY A 383 -20.04 2.85 -48.15
CA GLY A 383 -21.15 2.63 -47.23
C GLY A 383 -20.87 2.68 -45.73
N PHE A 384 -20.35 3.78 -45.20
CA PHE A 384 -20.76 4.24 -43.86
C PHE A 384 -20.93 5.76 -43.89
N ASP A 385 -22.17 6.19 -43.70
CA ASP A 385 -22.62 7.57 -43.82
C ASP A 385 -21.97 8.46 -42.75
N GLU A 386 -21.21 9.47 -43.19
CA GLU A 386 -20.50 10.45 -42.37
C GLU A 386 -21.46 11.52 -41.79
N ARG A 387 -22.67 11.11 -41.41
CA ARG A 387 -23.74 11.98 -40.89
C ARG A 387 -24.30 11.48 -39.56
N LEU A 388 -23.41 11.35 -38.58
CA LEU A 388 -23.77 11.65 -37.19
C LEU A 388 -22.81 12.74 -36.72
N THR A 389 -23.34 13.96 -36.76
CA THR A 389 -22.69 15.20 -36.33
C THR A 389 -22.09 15.06 -34.93
N ILE A 390 -20.83 15.47 -34.80
CA ILE A 390 -19.98 15.44 -33.61
C ILE A 390 -20.49 16.32 -32.44
N ASP A 391 -21.62 17.00 -32.58
CA ASP A 391 -22.12 18.00 -31.62
C ASP A 391 -23.36 17.60 -30.81
N SER A 392 -23.75 16.31 -30.76
CA SER A 392 -24.90 15.87 -29.95
C SER A 392 -24.67 14.63 -29.07
N ILE A 393 -23.43 14.34 -28.69
CA ILE A 393 -23.12 13.35 -27.64
C ILE A 393 -22.40 14.07 -26.50
N GLU A 394 -23.05 14.14 -25.34
CA GLU A 394 -22.44 14.60 -24.08
C GLU A 394 -21.14 13.83 -23.77
N PRO A 395 -20.14 14.45 -23.11
CA PRO A 395 -18.82 13.85 -22.92
C PRO A 395 -18.88 12.79 -21.83
N ILE A 396 -19.34 11.59 -22.15
CA ILE A 396 -19.31 10.45 -21.25
C ILE A 396 -18.98 9.20 -22.06
N VAL A 397 -17.68 8.88 -22.22
CA VAL A 397 -17.20 7.50 -22.04
C VAL A 397 -15.73 7.56 -21.64
N ASP A 398 -15.48 7.20 -20.39
CA ASP A 398 -14.16 7.06 -19.78
C ASP A 398 -13.39 5.87 -20.38
N LEU A 399 -12.08 6.03 -20.56
CA LEU A 399 -11.17 4.94 -20.99
C LEU A 399 -11.11 3.81 -19.95
N ASP A 400 -11.58 4.07 -18.73
CA ASP A 400 -11.69 3.11 -17.62
C ASP A 400 -12.61 1.91 -17.95
N THR A 401 -13.61 2.09 -18.82
CA THR A 401 -14.55 1.00 -19.20
C THR A 401 -13.92 -0.13 -20.03
N LEU A 402 -12.73 0.09 -20.60
CA LEU A 402 -11.99 -0.96 -21.32
C LEU A 402 -11.26 -1.91 -20.37
N GLY A 403 -10.84 -1.43 -19.19
CA GLY A 403 -10.07 -2.20 -18.21
C GLY A 403 -10.92 -3.29 -17.56
N ASP A 404 -12.17 -2.95 -17.23
CA ASP A 404 -13.10 -3.81 -16.49
C ASP A 404 -13.56 -5.05 -17.30
N LYS A 405 -13.61 -4.97 -18.64
CA LYS A 405 -13.99 -6.11 -19.49
C LYS A 405 -12.87 -7.15 -19.68
N PHE A 406 -11.63 -6.84 -19.31
CA PHE A 406 -10.51 -7.78 -19.40
C PHE A 406 -10.39 -8.73 -18.18
N GLU A 407 -11.18 -8.53 -17.12
CA GLU A 407 -11.08 -9.31 -15.88
C GLU A 407 -11.85 -10.65 -15.91
N PHE A 408 -12.75 -10.89 -16.87
CA PHE A 408 -13.66 -12.05 -16.81
C PHE A 408 -13.11 -13.40 -17.34
N GLY A 409 -11.83 -13.50 -17.71
CA GLY A 409 -11.30 -14.67 -18.43
C GLY A 409 -10.01 -15.33 -17.93
N PHE A 410 -9.60 -15.20 -16.67
CA PHE A 410 -8.23 -15.59 -16.23
C PHE A 410 -8.07 -16.70 -15.17
N ASP A 411 -9.08 -17.56 -14.97
CA ASP A 411 -8.89 -18.78 -14.18
C ASP A 411 -8.38 -19.96 -15.04
N ARG A 412 -7.07 -19.98 -15.32
CA ARG A 412 -6.28 -21.24 -15.43
C ARG A 412 -4.77 -21.01 -15.66
N TRP A 413 -3.99 -21.48 -14.67
CA TRP A 413 -2.70 -22.17 -14.79
C TRP A 413 -1.37 -21.35 -14.84
N ASN A 414 -0.65 -21.49 -13.72
CA ASN A 414 0.79 -21.76 -13.55
C ASN A 414 1.83 -20.63 -13.55
N GLY A 415 2.32 -20.35 -12.33
CA GLY A 415 3.48 -21.06 -11.81
C GLY A 415 4.85 -20.52 -12.20
N LYS A 416 5.49 -19.78 -11.29
CA LYS A 416 6.97 -19.66 -11.23
C LYS A 416 7.43 -19.43 -9.80
N GLN A 417 8.28 -20.34 -9.34
CA GLN A 417 8.98 -20.25 -8.06
C GLN A 417 9.82 -18.97 -7.99
N ARG A 418 9.63 -18.19 -6.92
CA ARG A 418 10.54 -17.12 -6.53
C ARG A 418 11.53 -17.63 -5.48
N LYS A 419 12.78 -17.23 -5.69
CA LYS A 419 13.95 -17.57 -4.85
C LYS A 419 13.74 -17.03 -3.44
N ARG A 420 13.95 -17.91 -2.44
CA ARG A 420 13.97 -17.59 -1.01
C ARG A 420 14.92 -16.43 -0.73
N GLY A 421 14.39 -15.36 -0.14
CA GLY A 421 15.19 -14.29 0.44
C GLY A 421 15.93 -14.81 1.68
N ASN A 422 17.25 -14.61 1.73
CA ASN A 422 18.02 -14.84 2.94
C ASN A 422 17.62 -13.78 3.98
N PHE A 423 16.90 -14.17 5.02
CA PHE A 423 16.65 -13.32 6.16
C PHE A 423 17.95 -13.03 6.92
N ASN A 424 18.15 -11.76 7.31
CA ASN A 424 19.25 -11.36 8.17
C ASN A 424 19.09 -12.00 9.56
N ASN A 425 20.10 -12.74 10.03
CA ASN A 425 20.10 -13.41 11.34
C ASN A 425 19.72 -12.51 12.52
N ASN A 426 19.97 -11.20 12.43
CA ASN A 426 19.59 -10.24 13.48
C ASN A 426 18.09 -9.90 13.50
N GLN A 427 17.41 -9.90 12.34
CA GLN A 427 15.95 -9.74 12.28
C GLN A 427 15.25 -11.00 12.81
N LEU A 428 15.76 -12.19 12.47
CA LEU A 428 15.26 -13.46 13.00
C LEU A 428 15.35 -13.52 14.54
N ARG A 429 16.50 -13.10 15.10
CA ARG A 429 16.70 -13.08 16.56
C ARG A 429 15.74 -12.13 17.29
N ARG A 430 15.31 -11.03 16.65
CA ARG A 430 14.32 -10.10 17.23
C ARG A 430 12.91 -10.67 17.18
N LYS A 431 12.53 -11.32 16.06
CA LYS A 431 11.22 -12.00 15.92
C LYS A 431 11.09 -13.18 16.88
N MET A 432 12.18 -13.90 17.18
CA MET A 432 12.15 -15.03 18.12
C MET A 432 12.10 -14.65 19.61
N ARG A 433 12.30 -13.38 19.98
CA ARG A 433 12.21 -12.89 21.37
C ARG A 433 10.85 -12.28 21.72
N ARG A 434 10.02 -12.04 20.71
CA ARG A 434 8.63 -11.58 20.85
C ARG A 434 7.74 -12.81 20.79
#